data_AF-A0A2S2QYT7-F1
#
_entry.id   AF-A0A2S2QYT7-F1
#
_cell.length_a   1.000
_cell.length_b   1.000
_cell.length_c   1.000
_cell.angle_alpha   90.00
_cell.angle_beta   90.00
_cell.angle_gamma   90.00
#
_symmetry.space_group_name_H-M   'P 1'
#
loop_
_entity.id
_entity.type
_entity.pdbx_description
1 polymer ?
#
loop_
_entity_poly.entity_id
_entity_poly.type
_entity_poly.pdbx_seq_one_letter_code
_entity_poly.pdbx_strand_id
1 'polypeptide(L)'
;VTTDETGCIQLPTNFCTFIDSQDTLIDQIFLNVHRQYTNHEWVAERAILTAKNVDVNELNLKIQHLLPGDLVLYKYIDTVCDATEAVNYPTGFLNSFYLPDMPSIIYN
;
A
#
# COMPACT_ATOMS: atom_id res chain seq x y z
N VAL A 1 32.31 2.04 5.80
CA VAL A 1 31.37 3.17 6.03
C VAL A 1 32.20 4.40 6.26
N THR A 2 32.11 5.38 5.37
CA THR A 2 32.81 6.66 5.53
C THR A 2 31.89 7.62 6.27
N THR A 3 32.38 8.20 7.35
CA THR A 3 31.69 9.28 8.08
C THR A 3 32.27 10.62 7.64
N ASP A 4 31.42 11.62 7.45
CA ASP A 4 31.88 12.98 7.16
C ASP A 4 32.35 13.72 8.42
N GLU A 5 32.74 14.98 8.25
CA GLU A 5 33.22 15.89 9.31
C GLU A 5 32.16 16.15 10.40
N THR A 6 30.89 15.87 10.12
CA THR A 6 29.76 15.99 11.06
C THR A 6 29.45 14.68 11.78
N GLY A 7 30.13 13.59 11.44
CA GLY A 7 29.88 12.25 11.96
C GLY A 7 28.72 11.52 11.27
N CYS A 8 28.18 12.07 10.18
CA CYS A 8 27.10 11.44 9.43
C CYS A 8 27.64 10.33 8.52
N ILE A 9 26.88 9.23 8.42
CA ILE A 9 27.17 8.12 7.51
C ILE A 9 26.95 8.60 6.06
N GLN A 10 27.99 8.53 5.24
CA GLN A 10 27.85 8.80 3.81
C GLN A 10 27.42 7.54 3.07
N LEU A 11 26.26 7.61 2.44
CA LEU A 11 25.77 6.58 1.53
C LEU A 11 26.45 6.74 0.15
N PRO A 12 26.74 5.64 -0.56
CA PRO A 12 27.18 5.71 -1.96
C PRO A 12 26.18 6.54 -2.79
N THR A 13 26.68 7.32 -3.74
CA THR A 13 25.81 8.14 -4.60
C THR A 13 24.86 7.31 -5.48
N ASN A 14 25.16 6.02 -5.67
CA ASN A 14 24.31 5.06 -6.38
C ASN A 14 23.49 4.16 -5.44
N PHE A 15 23.39 4.50 -4.15
CA PHE A 15 22.66 3.70 -3.16
C PHE A 15 21.15 3.68 -3.44
N CYS A 16 20.59 4.83 -3.82
CA CYS A 16 19.19 4.97 -4.17
C CYS A 16 19.03 5.89 -5.38
N THR A 17 17.88 5.77 -6.04
CA THR A 17 17.46 6.72 -7.06
C THR A 17 16.55 7.73 -6.40
N PHE A 18 16.89 9.01 -6.49
CA PHE A 18 15.98 10.08 -6.11
C PHE A 18 14.93 10.24 -7.20
N ILE A 19 13.67 10.25 -6.80
CA ILE A 19 12.54 10.45 -7.70
C ILE A 19 11.83 11.73 -7.29
N ASP A 20 11.55 12.57 -8.28
CA ASP A 20 11.02 13.92 -8.06
C ASP A 20 9.52 13.95 -7.75
N SER A 21 8.79 12.86 -8.03
CA SER A 21 7.35 12.77 -7.77
C SER A 21 6.87 11.33 -7.54
N GLN A 22 5.77 11.18 -6.80
CA GLN A 22 5.07 9.91 -6.66
C GLN A 22 4.59 9.35 -8.01
N ASP A 23 4.19 10.21 -8.95
CA ASP A 23 3.65 9.76 -10.24
C ASP A 23 4.75 9.11 -11.08
N THR A 24 5.96 9.67 -11.06
CA THR A 24 7.14 9.06 -11.70
C THR A 24 7.49 7.70 -11.07
N LEU A 25 7.37 7.56 -9.75
CA LEU A 25 7.57 6.29 -9.06
C LEU A 25 6.51 5.25 -9.48
N ILE A 26 5.24 5.66 -9.55
CA ILE A 26 4.14 4.79 -9.99
C ILE A 26 4.36 4.33 -11.44
N ASP A 27 4.73 5.24 -12.34
CA ASP A 27 4.97 4.90 -13.76
C ASP A 27 6.16 3.95 -13.94
N GLN A 28 7.20 4.06 -13.11
CA GLN A 28 8.34 3.14 -13.16
C GLN A 28 7.97 1.72 -12.71
N ILE A 29 7.15 1.59 -11.65
CA ILE A 29 6.83 0.29 -11.05
C ILE A 29 5.63 -0.35 -11.76
N PHE A 30 4.58 0.42 -11.99
CA PHE A 30 3.31 0.00 -12.59
C PHE A 30 3.15 0.50 -14.04
N LEU A 31 4.20 0.38 -14.84
CA LEU A 31 4.20 0.81 -16.24
C LEU A 31 3.01 0.23 -17.02
N ASN A 32 2.19 1.09 -17.63
CA ASN A 32 1.00 0.71 -18.39
C ASN A 32 -0.03 -0.12 -17.59
N VAL A 33 -0.21 0.19 -16.29
CA VAL A 33 -1.17 -0.50 -15.42
C VAL A 33 -2.57 -0.65 -16.04
N HIS A 34 -3.04 0.39 -16.76
CA HIS A 34 -4.33 0.39 -17.45
C HIS A 34 -4.50 -0.74 -18.49
N ARG A 35 -3.41 -1.36 -18.96
CA ARG A 35 -3.43 -2.52 -19.88
C ARG A 35 -3.13 -3.84 -19.17
N GLN A 36 -2.31 -3.81 -18.13
CA GLN A 36 -1.77 -5.01 -17.49
C GLN A 36 -2.55 -5.44 -16.24
N TYR A 37 -3.51 -4.64 -15.78
CA TYR A 37 -4.23 -4.89 -14.52
C TYR A 37 -4.96 -6.25 -14.46
N THR A 38 -5.29 -6.86 -15.60
CA THR A 38 -5.89 -8.21 -15.67
C THR A 38 -4.86 -9.34 -15.65
N ASN A 39 -3.57 -9.05 -15.79
CA ASN A 39 -2.50 -10.02 -15.71
C ASN A 39 -2.06 -10.19 -14.25
N HIS A 40 -2.56 -11.24 -13.61
CA HIS A 40 -2.30 -11.53 -12.20
C HIS A 40 -0.82 -11.72 -11.87
N GLU A 41 -0.04 -12.38 -12.73
CA GLU A 41 1.40 -12.60 -12.51
C GLU A 41 2.14 -11.26 -12.53
N TRP A 42 1.85 -10.41 -13.51
CA TRP A 42 2.46 -9.09 -13.63
C TRP A 42 2.14 -8.18 -12.43
N VAL A 43 0.89 -8.20 -11.94
CA VAL A 43 0.48 -7.40 -10.78
C VAL A 43 1.11 -7.94 -9.49
N ALA A 44 1.18 -9.26 -9.31
CA ALA A 44 1.69 -9.89 -8.09
C ALA A 44 3.19 -9.62 -7.84
N GLU A 45 3.97 -9.37 -8.89
CA GLU A 45 5.40 -9.06 -8.79
C GLU A 45 5.71 -7.61 -8.36
N ARG A 46 4.69 -6.76 -8.18
CA ARG A 46 4.86 -5.32 -8.00
C ARG A 46 4.24 -4.84 -6.70
N ALA A 47 5.03 -4.12 -5.90
CA ALA A 47 4.58 -3.46 -4.69
C ALA A 47 5.36 -2.17 -4.46
N ILE A 48 4.70 -1.17 -3.88
CA ILE A 48 5.35 0.02 -3.35
C ILE A 48 5.19 0.00 -1.83
N LEU A 49 6.31 -0.05 -1.13
CA LEU A 49 6.32 0.02 0.33
C LEU A 49 6.66 1.44 0.77
N THR A 50 5.89 1.98 1.71
CA THR A 50 6.17 3.27 2.34
C THR A 50 6.31 3.11 3.84
N ALA A 51 6.93 4.10 4.48
CA ALA A 51 7.13 4.09 5.92
C ALA A 51 5.85 4.47 6.70
N LYS A 52 4.90 5.18 6.07
CA LYS A 52 3.70 5.69 6.73
C LYS A 52 2.43 5.29 5.98
N ASN A 53 1.40 4.93 6.75
CA ASN A 53 0.11 4.54 6.19
C ASN A 53 -0.61 5.67 5.43
N VAL A 54 -0.38 6.94 5.80
CA VAL A 54 -0.93 8.07 5.03
C VAL A 54 -0.38 8.09 3.60
N ASP A 55 0.92 7.82 3.44
CA ASP A 55 1.57 7.73 2.14
C ASP A 55 1.09 6.50 1.35
N VAL A 56 0.83 5.37 2.04
CA VAL A 56 0.20 4.18 1.43
C VAL A 56 -1.15 4.54 0.84
N ASN A 57 -2.01 5.23 1.61
CA ASN A 57 -3.35 5.59 1.16
C ASN A 57 -3.32 6.51 -0.06
N GLU A 58 -2.47 7.54 -0.06
CA GLU A 58 -2.31 8.44 -1.20
C GLU A 58 -1.86 7.70 -2.47
N LEU A 59 -0.86 6.82 -2.36
CA LEU A 59 -0.36 6.04 -3.50
C LEU A 59 -1.41 5.06 -4.03
N ASN A 60 -2.11 4.36 -3.15
CA ASN A 60 -3.15 3.41 -3.55
C ASN A 60 -4.30 4.11 -4.27
N LEU A 61 -4.72 5.29 -3.78
CA LEU A 61 -5.72 6.09 -4.46
C LEU A 61 -5.23 6.51 -5.85
N LYS A 62 -3.99 6.97 -5.99
CA LYS A 62 -3.43 7.34 -7.30
C LYS A 62 -3.41 6.15 -8.27
N ILE A 63 -2.92 4.99 -7.83
CA ILE A 63 -2.88 3.77 -8.66
C ILE A 63 -4.29 3.32 -9.04
N GLN A 64 -5.24 3.36 -8.11
CA GLN A 64 -6.64 2.99 -8.37
C GLN A 64 -7.27 3.87 -9.45
N HIS A 65 -7.01 5.18 -9.46
CA HIS A 65 -7.52 6.08 -10.50
C HIS A 65 -6.93 5.81 -11.90
N LEU A 66 -5.81 5.09 -12.00
CA LEU A 66 -5.24 4.67 -13.29
C LEU A 66 -5.89 3.41 -13.85
N LEU A 67 -6.62 2.66 -13.03
CA LEU A 67 -7.30 1.44 -13.45
C LEU A 67 -8.56 1.78 -14.25
N PRO A 68 -8.82 1.10 -15.38
CA PRO A 68 -10.07 1.27 -16.09
C PRO A 68 -11.21 0.59 -15.33
N GLY A 69 -12.37 1.24 -15.32
CA GLY A 69 -13.59 0.72 -14.70
C GLY A 69 -14.22 1.73 -13.74
N ASP A 70 -15.38 1.33 -13.21
CA ASP A 70 -16.11 2.17 -12.26
C ASP A 70 -15.58 1.96 -10.84
N LEU A 71 -15.49 3.06 -10.09
CA LEU A 71 -15.17 3.01 -8.67
C LEU A 71 -16.34 2.36 -7.91
N VAL A 72 -16.06 1.22 -7.27
CA VAL A 72 -17.02 0.56 -6.38
C VAL A 72 -16.59 0.77 -4.94
N LEU A 73 -17.42 1.48 -4.18
CA LEU A 73 -17.23 1.64 -2.74
C LEU A 73 -17.85 0.44 -2.01
N TYR A 74 -17.00 -0.37 -1.39
CA TYR A 74 -17.45 -1.42 -0.48
C TYR A 74 -17.52 -0.87 0.94
N LYS A 75 -18.71 -0.91 1.54
CA LYS A 75 -18.90 -0.55 2.94
C LYS A 75 -18.60 -1.77 3.81
N TYR A 76 -17.58 -1.67 4.65
CA TYR A 76 -17.31 -2.68 5.66
C TYR A 76 -18.32 -2.55 6.82
N ILE A 77 -18.87 -3.67 7.28
CA ILE A 77 -19.71 -3.73 8.49
C ILE A 77 -18.82 -4.26 9.62
N ASP A 78 -18.38 -3.35 10.49
CA ASP A 78 -17.55 -3.68 11.66
C ASP A 78 -18.39 -3.99 12.92
N THR A 79 -19.64 -4.39 12.75
CA THR A 79 -20.56 -4.63 13.87
C THR A 79 -20.97 -6.09 13.92
N VAL A 80 -20.63 -6.75 15.04
CA VAL A 80 -21.18 -8.05 15.38
C VAL A 80 -22.65 -7.83 15.75
N CYS A 81 -23.58 -8.20 14.87
CA CYS A 81 -25.02 -8.02 15.11
C CYS A 81 -25.59 -8.93 16.21
N ASP A 82 -24.82 -9.92 16.68
CA ASP A 82 -25.30 -10.90 17.65
C ASP A 82 -24.49 -10.83 18.96
N ALA A 83 -25.12 -10.31 20.01
CA ALA A 83 -24.53 -10.24 21.35
C ALA A 83 -24.17 -11.62 21.93
N THR A 84 -24.75 -12.70 21.39
CA THR A 84 -24.44 -14.08 21.81
C THR A 84 -23.21 -14.66 21.12
N GLU A 85 -22.85 -14.16 19.93
CA GLU A 85 -21.63 -14.52 19.19
C GLU A 85 -20.45 -13.58 19.50
N ALA A 86 -20.70 -12.41 20.11
CA ALA A 86 -19.67 -11.46 20.52
C ALA A 86 -18.64 -12.03 21.52
N VAL A 87 -18.97 -13.12 22.22
CA VAL A 87 -18.04 -13.88 23.09
C VAL A 87 -17.18 -14.90 22.33
N ASN A 88 -17.55 -15.28 21.10
CA ASN A 88 -16.80 -16.23 20.28
C ASN A 88 -15.67 -15.55 19.48
N TYR A 89 -15.73 -14.22 19.33
CA TYR A 89 -14.71 -13.44 18.62
C TYR A 89 -13.95 -12.57 19.63
N PRO A 90 -12.74 -12.96 20.06
CA PRO A 90 -11.92 -12.11 20.92
C PRO A 90 -11.62 -10.80 20.18
N THR A 91 -11.39 -9.70 20.92
CA THR A 91 -11.10 -8.35 20.37
C THR A 91 -9.92 -8.32 19.38
N GLY A 92 -9.11 -9.40 19.31
CA GLY A 92 -8.04 -9.59 18.33
C GLY A 92 -8.45 -10.31 17.03
N PHE A 93 -9.70 -10.75 16.86
CA PHE A 93 -10.13 -11.47 15.65
C PHE A 93 -10.07 -10.57 14.41
N LEU A 94 -10.40 -9.28 14.56
CA LEU A 94 -10.20 -8.26 13.52
C LEU A 94 -8.72 -7.93 13.27
N ASN A 95 -7.85 -8.13 14.27
CA ASN A 95 -6.40 -8.00 14.10
C ASN A 95 -5.78 -9.22 13.38
N SER A 96 -6.50 -10.33 13.19
CA SER A 96 -6.02 -11.48 12.40
C SER A 96 -6.39 -11.41 10.91
N PHE A 97 -7.27 -10.49 10.52
CA PHE A 97 -7.51 -10.14 9.11
C PHE A 97 -6.53 -9.08 8.58
N TYR A 98 -5.50 -8.74 9.36
CA TYR A 98 -4.31 -8.06 8.84
C TYR A 98 -3.52 -9.04 7.97
N LEU A 99 -3.97 -9.22 6.74
CA LEU A 99 -3.17 -9.85 5.70
C LEU A 99 -1.93 -8.98 5.50
N PRO A 100 -0.71 -9.50 5.73
CA PRO A 100 0.52 -8.71 5.57
C PRO A 100 0.73 -8.20 4.13
N ASP A 101 -0.01 -8.76 3.16
CA ASP A 101 0.09 -8.45 1.74
C ASP A 101 -1.06 -7.60 1.19
N MET A 102 -1.98 -7.10 2.04
CA MET A 102 -3.12 -6.30 1.56
C MET A 102 -2.98 -4.83 1.95
N PRO A 103 -3.00 -3.89 0.97
CA PRO A 103 -2.95 -2.47 1.26
C PRO A 103 -4.10 -2.05 2.17
N SER A 104 -3.78 -1.30 3.23
CA SER A 104 -4.75 -0.77 4.18
C SER A 104 -5.81 0.08 3.48
N ILE A 105 -7.07 -0.35 3.58
CA ILE A 105 -8.23 0.47 3.23
C ILE A 105 -8.84 0.95 4.55
N ILE A 106 -8.64 2.21 4.91
CA ILE A 106 -9.18 2.90 6.11
C ILE A 106 -9.42 4.36 5.69
N TYR A 107 -10.54 5.06 5.92
CA TYR A 107 -11.93 4.85 6.35
C TYR A 107 -12.66 6.18 6.02
N ASN A 108 -13.99 6.17 5.85
CA ASN A 108 -14.88 7.22 6.34
C ASN A 108 -16.27 6.62 6.63
#